data_AF-A0A535UE74-F1
#
_entry.id   AF-A0A535UE74-F1
#
_cell.length_a   1.000
_cell.length_b   1.000
_cell.length_c   1.000
_cell.angle_alpha   90.00
_cell.angle_beta   90.00
_cell.angle_gamma   90.00
#
_symmetry.space_group_name_H-M   'P 1'
#
loop_
_entity.id
_entity.type
_entity.pdbx_description
1 polymer ?
#
loop_
_entity_poly.entity_id
_entity_poly.type
_entity_poly.pdbx_seq_one_letter_code
_entity_poly.pdbx_strand_id
1 'polypeptide(L)'
;MVSLLQRKTYFIILVSILGLSLFTACGSNTAPSTSTSSRTSASTSPASTQPALSPKTATVTTVSKFITFVGQPKAKMLAGTTFEVVGQVKNGDTKQHDIYLQATLLDASGTKIATTTTQNVDNVAAGATETFTIQGTTTQPTWAQIRVTIIKVTENIGGSGSD
;
A
#
# COMPACT_ATOMS: atom_id res chain seq x y z
N MET A 1 37.21 1.46 1.27
CA MET A 1 36.08 0.68 0.72
C MET A 1 35.79 -0.47 1.66
N VAL A 2 34.78 -0.32 2.51
CA VAL A 2 34.34 -1.37 3.45
C VAL A 2 33.20 -2.12 2.76
N SER A 3 33.34 -3.45 2.70
CA SER A 3 32.51 -4.33 1.90
C SER A 3 31.06 -4.37 2.40
N LEU A 4 30.11 -4.41 1.46
CA LEU A 4 28.66 -4.45 1.70
C LEU A 4 28.18 -5.65 2.54
N LEU A 5 29.06 -6.64 2.81
CA LEU A 5 28.72 -7.83 3.59
C LEU A 5 28.65 -7.57 5.11
N GLN A 6 29.33 -6.54 5.63
CA GLN A 6 29.43 -6.33 7.08
C GLN A 6 28.17 -5.69 7.71
N ARG A 7 27.25 -5.16 6.90
CA ARG A 7 26.02 -4.49 7.39
C ARG A 7 24.87 -5.44 7.73
N LYS A 8 24.82 -6.64 7.14
CA LYS A 8 23.68 -7.56 7.34
C LYS A 8 23.75 -8.30 8.68
N THR A 9 24.95 -8.56 9.21
CA THR A 9 25.13 -9.35 10.44
C THR A 9 24.83 -8.53 11.71
N TYR A 10 25.06 -7.22 11.71
CA TYR A 10 24.79 -6.36 12.86
C TYR A 10 23.29 -6.18 13.15
N PHE A 11 22.44 -6.23 12.13
CA PHE A 11 21.01 -5.99 12.29
C PHE A 11 20.30 -7.14 13.02
N ILE A 12 20.82 -8.38 12.88
CA ILE A 12 20.23 -9.57 13.51
C ILE A 12 20.55 -9.62 15.01
N ILE A 13 21.71 -9.11 15.44
CA ILE A 13 22.12 -9.12 16.86
C ILE A 13 21.32 -8.08 17.67
N LEU A 14 20.91 -6.96 17.07
CA LEU A 14 20.26 -5.85 17.78
C LEU A 14 18.79 -6.14 18.15
N VAL A 15 18.10 -7.01 17.41
CA VAL A 15 16.68 -7.35 17.67
C VAL A 15 16.53 -8.35 18.82
N SER A 16 17.56 -9.17 19.10
CA SER A 16 17.48 -10.21 20.14
C SER A 16 17.71 -9.70 21.57
N ILE A 17 18.16 -8.45 21.76
CA ILE A 17 18.51 -7.90 23.08
C ILE A 17 17.35 -7.15 23.76
N LEU A 18 16.29 -6.80 23.02
CA LEU A 18 15.19 -5.96 23.53
C LEU A 18 13.92 -6.74 23.89
N GLY A 19 14.07 -7.99 24.35
CA GLY A 19 12.96 -8.93 24.57
C GLY A 19 12.80 -9.46 25.99
N LEU A 20 13.53 -8.97 26.98
CA LEU A 20 13.40 -9.41 28.38
C LEU A 20 13.28 -8.23 29.35
N SER A 21 12.06 -7.97 29.83
CA SER A 21 11.82 -7.26 31.10
C SER A 21 10.53 -7.78 31.74
N LEU A 22 10.66 -8.16 33.00
CA LEU A 22 9.82 -9.09 33.77
C LEU A 22 8.67 -8.40 34.53
N PHE A 23 7.61 -9.18 34.72
CA PHE A 23 6.75 -9.38 35.89
C PHE A 23 6.74 -8.38 37.09
N THR A 24 5.50 -8.23 37.60
CA THR A 24 5.07 -8.20 39.02
C THR A 24 4.54 -6.86 39.54
N ALA A 25 3.24 -6.80 39.86
CA ALA A 25 2.76 -6.52 41.22
C ALA A 25 1.25 -6.81 41.36
N CYS A 26 0.94 -7.42 42.50
CA CYS A 26 -0.33 -7.96 42.97
C CYS A 26 -1.13 -6.92 43.77
N GLY A 27 -2.45 -7.09 43.94
CA GLY A 27 -3.24 -6.27 44.88
C GLY A 27 -4.73 -6.66 44.93
N SER A 28 -5.20 -7.06 46.11
CA SER A 28 -6.28 -8.04 46.35
C SER A 28 -7.71 -7.50 46.57
N ASN A 29 -8.68 -8.40 46.28
CA ASN A 29 -9.98 -8.69 46.94
C ASN A 29 -10.97 -7.56 47.29
N THR A 30 -12.24 -7.72 46.85
CA THR A 30 -13.43 -7.98 47.70
C THR A 30 -14.70 -7.91 46.83
N ALA A 31 -15.53 -8.96 46.84
CA ALA A 31 -16.94 -8.88 46.43
C ALA A 31 -17.81 -8.52 47.65
N PRO A 32 -18.93 -7.80 47.47
CA PRO A 32 -20.18 -8.54 47.41
C PRO A 32 -21.22 -7.96 46.43
N SER A 33 -22.15 -8.84 46.03
CA SER A 33 -23.31 -8.58 45.18
C SER A 33 -24.31 -7.61 45.81
N THR A 34 -24.93 -6.75 45.01
CA THR A 34 -26.36 -6.39 45.19
C THR A 34 -26.94 -5.78 43.91
N SER A 35 -28.19 -6.16 43.64
CA SER A 35 -29.04 -5.79 42.52
C SER A 35 -29.49 -4.34 42.53
N THR A 36 -29.90 -3.84 41.35
CA THR A 36 -31.14 -3.09 41.07
C THR A 36 -30.93 -1.93 40.09
N SER A 37 -31.80 -1.92 39.07
CA SER A 37 -32.01 -0.97 37.98
C SER A 37 -31.79 0.52 38.27
N SER A 38 -31.23 1.26 37.30
CA SER A 38 -31.81 2.52 36.79
C SER A 38 -31.02 3.16 35.63
N ARG A 39 -31.76 3.48 34.57
CA ARG A 39 -31.75 4.69 33.72
C ARG A 39 -30.44 5.46 33.44
N THR A 40 -30.17 5.56 32.13
CA THR A 40 -29.86 6.79 31.37
C THR A 40 -28.59 7.57 31.72
N SER A 41 -27.60 7.60 30.80
CA SER A 41 -27.12 8.83 30.14
C SER A 41 -25.93 8.56 29.22
N ALA A 42 -25.87 9.36 28.16
CA ALA A 42 -24.95 9.32 27.05
C ALA A 42 -23.47 9.50 27.45
N SER A 43 -22.59 8.83 26.71
CA SER A 43 -21.22 9.29 26.46
C SER A 43 -20.95 9.09 24.97
N THR A 44 -21.26 10.12 24.21
CA THR A 44 -20.80 10.29 22.84
C THR A 44 -19.29 10.47 22.85
N SER A 45 -18.54 9.38 22.66
CA SER A 45 -17.17 9.51 22.16
C SER A 45 -17.26 10.10 20.75
N PRO A 46 -16.60 11.23 20.45
CA PRO A 46 -16.52 11.69 19.08
C PRO A 46 -15.71 10.64 18.32
N ALA A 47 -16.39 9.84 17.50
CA ALA A 47 -15.76 9.22 16.36
C ALA A 47 -15.07 10.37 15.62
N SER A 48 -13.75 10.30 15.51
CA SER A 48 -12.98 11.19 14.66
C SER A 48 -13.57 11.08 13.26
N THR A 49 -14.40 12.06 12.91
CA THR A 49 -14.91 12.25 11.57
C THR A 49 -13.71 12.59 10.72
N GLN A 50 -13.03 11.56 10.20
CA GLN A 50 -12.14 11.74 9.07
C GLN A 50 -13.01 12.38 7.98
N PRO A 51 -12.66 13.57 7.48
CA PRO A 51 -13.39 14.17 6.39
C PRO A 51 -13.47 13.14 5.27
N ALA A 52 -14.67 12.86 4.78
CA ALA A 52 -14.84 12.09 3.56
C ALA A 52 -14.13 12.87 2.46
N LEU A 53 -12.88 12.49 2.18
CA LEU A 53 -12.11 13.05 1.09
C LEU A 53 -12.94 12.79 -0.17
N SER A 54 -13.29 13.87 -0.86
CA SER A 54 -13.94 13.82 -2.18
C SER A 54 -13.27 12.74 -3.04
N PRO A 55 -14.04 12.00 -3.85
CA PRO A 55 -13.50 10.88 -4.61
C PRO A 55 -12.31 11.34 -5.46
N LYS A 56 -11.12 10.90 -5.05
CA LYS A 56 -9.87 11.18 -5.77
C LYS A 56 -9.96 10.47 -7.12
N THR A 57 -9.97 11.23 -8.19
CA THR A 57 -10.19 10.68 -9.54
C THR A 57 -8.89 10.03 -10.02
N ALA A 58 -8.95 8.74 -10.36
CA ALA A 58 -7.83 8.04 -10.96
C ALA A 58 -7.93 8.08 -12.49
N THR A 59 -6.91 8.62 -13.13
CA THR A 59 -6.70 8.55 -14.57
C THR A 59 -5.71 7.43 -14.87
N VAL A 60 -5.98 6.68 -15.93
CA VAL A 60 -5.15 5.56 -16.34
C VAL A 60 -4.65 5.83 -17.75
N THR A 61 -3.37 5.53 -18.00
CA THR A 61 -2.76 5.65 -19.33
C THR A 61 -2.10 4.34 -19.72
N THR A 62 -2.51 3.80 -20.87
CA THR A 62 -2.07 2.51 -21.38
C THR A 62 -1.30 2.72 -22.67
N VAL A 63 -0.09 2.14 -22.75
CA VAL A 63 0.75 2.14 -23.98
C VAL A 63 0.66 0.84 -24.78
N SER A 64 -0.08 -0.17 -24.29
CA SER A 64 -0.26 -1.47 -24.95
C SER A 64 -1.74 -1.79 -25.13
N LYS A 65 -2.16 -2.13 -26.36
CA LYS A 65 -3.56 -2.50 -26.66
C LYS A 65 -4.09 -3.70 -25.87
N PHE A 66 -3.21 -4.53 -25.31
CA PHE A 66 -3.60 -5.76 -24.63
C PHE A 66 -3.51 -5.68 -23.10
N ILE A 67 -2.79 -4.71 -22.54
CA ILE A 67 -2.72 -4.55 -21.09
C ILE A 67 -3.74 -3.51 -20.65
N THR A 68 -4.71 -3.93 -19.85
CA THR A 68 -5.79 -3.07 -19.37
C THR A 68 -5.77 -2.97 -17.85
N PHE A 69 -6.25 -1.87 -17.30
CA PHE A 69 -6.46 -1.77 -15.85
C PHE A 69 -7.84 -2.30 -15.50
N VAL A 70 -7.93 -3.06 -14.42
CA VAL A 70 -9.20 -3.56 -13.89
C VAL A 70 -9.66 -2.60 -12.79
N GLY A 71 -10.70 -1.82 -13.11
CA GLY A 71 -11.18 -0.75 -12.24
C GLY A 71 -10.21 0.43 -12.12
N GLN A 72 -10.48 1.29 -11.14
CA GLN A 72 -9.67 2.48 -10.88
C GLN A 72 -8.63 2.20 -9.78
N PRO A 73 -7.34 2.47 -10.02
CA PRO A 73 -6.32 2.42 -8.98
C PRO A 73 -6.65 3.40 -7.83
N LYS A 74 -6.30 3.03 -6.61
CA LYS A 74 -6.54 3.83 -5.40
C LYS A 74 -5.22 4.17 -4.74
N ALA A 75 -5.11 5.39 -4.20
CA ALA A 75 -3.97 5.78 -3.42
C ALA A 75 -4.36 6.15 -1.99
N LYS A 76 -3.45 5.88 -1.05
CA LYS A 76 -3.57 6.28 0.36
C LYS A 76 -2.20 6.66 0.92
N MET A 77 -2.21 7.51 1.95
CA MET A 77 -1.00 7.70 2.77
C MET A 77 -0.83 6.47 3.67
N LEU A 78 0.41 6.02 3.85
CA LEU A 78 0.75 4.96 4.82
C LEU A 78 1.18 5.60 6.14
N ALA A 79 2.37 6.19 6.17
CA ALA A 79 2.94 6.89 7.31
C ALA A 79 3.95 7.95 6.84
N GLY A 80 4.04 9.07 7.58
CA GLY A 80 4.94 10.16 7.24
C GLY A 80 4.70 10.70 5.82
N THR A 81 5.73 10.68 4.99
CA THR A 81 5.69 11.11 3.59
C THR A 81 5.39 9.97 2.62
N THR A 82 5.22 8.73 3.09
CA THR A 82 5.03 7.56 2.23
C THR A 82 3.57 7.40 1.83
N PHE A 83 3.32 7.25 0.54
CA PHE A 83 2.04 6.86 -0.01
C PHE A 83 2.13 5.54 -0.77
N GLU A 84 0.98 4.90 -0.93
CA GLU A 84 0.81 3.67 -1.66
C GLU A 84 -0.29 3.84 -2.71
N VAL A 85 -0.08 3.26 -3.90
CA VAL A 85 -1.06 3.13 -4.96
C VAL A 85 -1.29 1.65 -5.24
N VAL A 86 -2.54 1.20 -5.11
CA VAL A 86 -2.95 -0.19 -5.35
C VAL A 86 -3.93 -0.22 -6.52
N GLY A 87 -3.76 -1.19 -7.41
CA GLY A 87 -4.68 -1.43 -8.50
C GLY A 87 -4.49 -2.83 -9.09
N GLN A 88 -5.17 -3.09 -10.20
CA GLN A 88 -5.07 -4.34 -10.92
C GLN A 88 -4.82 -4.10 -12.41
N VAL A 89 -4.02 -4.96 -13.02
CA VAL A 89 -3.80 -5.01 -14.46
C VAL A 89 -4.19 -6.37 -15.00
N LYS A 90 -4.85 -6.40 -16.15
CA LYS A 90 -5.17 -7.61 -16.89
C LYS A 90 -4.31 -7.68 -18.15
N ASN A 91 -3.67 -8.82 -18.33
CA ASN A 91 -3.04 -9.20 -19.58
C ASN A 91 -4.10 -9.82 -20.50
N GLY A 92 -4.52 -9.08 -21.51
CA GLY A 92 -5.45 -9.53 -22.55
C GLY A 92 -4.76 -10.17 -23.76
N ASP A 93 -3.44 -10.36 -23.74
CA ASP A 93 -2.70 -11.06 -24.78
C ASP A 93 -2.72 -12.59 -24.54
N THR A 94 -2.26 -13.33 -25.54
CA THR A 94 -2.02 -14.78 -25.55
C THR A 94 -0.63 -15.16 -25.03
N LYS A 95 0.24 -14.18 -24.81
CA LYS A 95 1.60 -14.36 -24.30
C LYS A 95 1.72 -13.85 -22.87
N GLN A 96 2.71 -14.37 -22.16
CA GLN A 96 3.06 -13.88 -20.84
C GLN A 96 3.87 -12.59 -20.94
N HIS A 97 3.66 -11.65 -20.01
CA HIS A 97 4.32 -10.36 -20.04
C HIS A 97 4.84 -9.89 -18.68
N ASP A 98 5.91 -9.11 -18.72
CA ASP A 98 6.29 -8.24 -17.61
C ASP A 98 5.75 -6.83 -17.90
N ILE A 99 5.06 -6.26 -16.92
CA ILE A 99 4.33 -5.00 -17.06
C ILE A 99 4.96 -3.97 -16.13
N TYR A 100 5.55 -2.92 -16.71
CA TYR A 100 6.18 -1.85 -15.95
C TYR A 100 5.22 -0.68 -15.79
N LEU A 101 4.99 -0.29 -14.53
CA LEU A 101 4.03 0.73 -14.13
C LEU A 101 4.71 1.88 -13.40
N GLN A 102 4.16 3.08 -13.54
CA GLN A 102 4.53 4.25 -12.75
C GLN A 102 3.29 5.00 -12.31
N ALA A 103 3.24 5.42 -11.04
CA ALA A 103 2.18 6.26 -10.52
C ALA A 103 2.64 7.70 -10.32
N THR A 104 1.74 8.65 -10.54
CA THR A 104 1.95 10.08 -10.34
C THR A 104 0.77 10.67 -9.58
N LEU A 105 1.06 11.42 -8.52
CA LEU A 105 0.06 12.21 -7.79
C LEU A 105 -0.02 13.60 -8.42
N LEU A 106 -1.23 14.10 -8.60
CA LEU A 106 -1.51 15.39 -9.19
C LEU A 106 -2.39 16.23 -8.25
N ASP A 107 -2.14 17.54 -8.21
CA ASP A 107 -3.01 18.49 -7.52
C ASP A 107 -4.30 18.78 -8.31
N ALA A 108 -5.13 19.68 -7.79
CA ALA A 108 -6.41 20.03 -8.43
C ALA A 108 -6.24 20.70 -9.80
N SER A 109 -5.10 21.33 -10.07
CA SER A 109 -4.77 21.92 -11.38
C SER A 109 -4.24 20.89 -12.39
N GLY A 110 -4.00 19.65 -11.95
CA GLY A 110 -3.32 18.63 -12.75
C GLY A 110 -1.79 18.79 -12.72
N THR A 111 -1.24 19.59 -11.81
CA THR A 111 0.20 19.74 -11.63
C THR A 111 0.75 18.57 -10.82
N LYS A 112 1.93 18.10 -11.21
CA LYS A 112 2.61 16.96 -10.60
C LYS A 112 3.10 17.27 -9.18
N ILE A 113 2.65 16.47 -8.22
CA ILE A 113 3.09 16.52 -6.82
C ILE A 113 4.24 15.54 -6.59
N ALA A 114 4.06 14.29 -7.02
CA ALA A 114 5.03 13.21 -6.80
C ALA A 114 4.92 12.17 -7.92
N THR A 115 6.03 11.47 -8.18
CA THR A 115 6.09 10.34 -9.12
C THR A 115 6.84 9.19 -8.45
N THR A 116 6.32 7.99 -8.57
CA THR A 116 6.95 6.80 -8.02
C THR A 116 8.10 6.34 -8.90
N THR A 117 8.97 5.49 -8.35
CA THR A 117 9.82 4.64 -9.18
C THR A 117 8.95 3.70 -10.02
N THR A 118 9.53 3.18 -11.09
CA THR A 118 8.92 2.12 -11.89
C THR A 118 8.75 0.87 -11.04
N GLN A 119 7.57 0.26 -11.10
CA GLN A 119 7.28 -1.04 -10.52
C GLN A 119 7.09 -2.08 -11.64
N ASN A 120 7.71 -3.26 -11.50
CA ASN A 120 7.45 -4.41 -12.36
C ASN A 120 6.32 -5.25 -11.73
N VAL A 121 5.29 -5.57 -12.52
CA VAL A 121 4.37 -6.68 -12.28
C VAL A 121 4.87 -7.81 -13.16
N ASP A 122 5.59 -8.74 -12.55
CA ASP A 122 6.37 -9.75 -13.23
C ASP A 122 5.49 -10.92 -13.67
N ASN A 123 5.86 -11.55 -14.79
CA ASN A 123 5.35 -12.87 -15.16
C ASN A 123 3.81 -12.98 -15.31
N VAL A 124 3.14 -11.92 -15.73
CA VAL A 124 1.67 -11.87 -15.86
C VAL A 124 1.21 -12.78 -17.00
N ALA A 125 0.64 -13.92 -16.65
CA ALA A 125 0.20 -14.94 -17.59
C ALA A 125 -0.87 -14.41 -18.56
N ALA A 126 -1.00 -15.08 -19.71
CA ALA A 126 -2.02 -14.78 -20.71
C ALA A 126 -3.43 -14.86 -20.10
N GLY A 127 -4.24 -13.82 -20.30
CA GLY A 127 -5.60 -13.72 -19.74
C GLY A 127 -5.67 -13.37 -18.24
N ALA A 128 -4.54 -13.41 -17.50
CA ALA A 128 -4.51 -13.23 -16.06
C ALA A 128 -4.76 -11.78 -15.64
N THR A 129 -5.24 -11.61 -14.41
CA THR A 129 -5.37 -10.32 -13.74
C THR A 129 -4.52 -10.34 -12.48
N GLU A 130 -3.59 -9.40 -12.39
CA GLU A 130 -2.65 -9.30 -11.27
C GLU A 130 -2.83 -7.98 -10.52
N THR A 131 -2.62 -8.05 -9.21
CA THR A 131 -2.62 -6.86 -8.35
C THR A 131 -1.24 -6.24 -8.34
N PHE A 132 -1.18 -4.91 -8.40
CA PHE A 132 0.04 -4.16 -8.19
C PHE A 132 -0.08 -3.25 -6.98
N THR A 133 1.06 -3.04 -6.32
CA THR A 133 1.24 -2.08 -5.24
C THR A 133 2.50 -1.28 -5.54
N ILE A 134 2.35 0.05 -5.64
CA ILE A 134 3.47 0.97 -5.91
C ILE A 134 3.56 1.94 -4.75
N GLN A 135 4.73 2.05 -4.13
CA GLN A 135 4.98 3.03 -3.09
C GLN A 135 5.79 4.21 -3.62
N GLY A 136 5.55 5.38 -3.06
CA GLY A 136 6.31 6.57 -3.33
C GLY A 136 6.33 7.50 -2.12
N THR A 137 7.03 8.62 -2.27
CA THR A 137 7.09 9.65 -1.24
C THR A 137 6.54 10.97 -1.76
N THR A 138 5.85 11.70 -0.89
CA THR A 138 5.30 13.03 -1.14
C THR A 138 5.42 13.87 0.13
N THR A 139 5.82 15.14 -0.01
CA THR A 139 5.78 16.11 1.11
C THR A 139 4.39 16.71 1.29
N GLN A 140 3.49 16.52 0.33
CA GLN A 140 2.10 16.96 0.39
C GLN A 140 1.20 15.77 0.74
N PRO A 141 0.48 15.79 1.88
CA PRO A 141 -0.35 14.66 2.31
C PRO A 141 -1.67 14.55 1.54
N THR A 142 -1.96 15.50 0.64
CA THR A 142 -3.19 15.56 -0.15
C THR A 142 -2.87 15.68 -1.63
N TRP A 143 -3.76 15.14 -2.45
CA TRP A 143 -3.72 15.17 -3.91
C TRP A 143 -5.16 15.08 -4.42
N ALA A 144 -5.41 15.61 -5.61
CA ALA A 144 -6.73 15.58 -6.23
C ALA A 144 -6.89 14.39 -7.19
N GLN A 145 -5.81 14.03 -7.90
CA GLN A 145 -5.86 12.97 -8.90
C GLN A 145 -4.66 12.04 -8.79
N ILE A 146 -4.83 10.83 -9.31
CA ILE A 146 -3.77 9.83 -9.45
C ILE A 146 -3.69 9.49 -10.93
N ARG A 147 -2.49 9.47 -11.51
CA ARG A 147 -2.25 8.91 -12.83
C ARG A 147 -1.41 7.65 -12.70
N VAL A 148 -1.91 6.51 -13.17
CA VAL A 148 -1.09 5.30 -13.33
C VAL A 148 -0.85 5.04 -14.80
N THR A 149 0.42 4.90 -15.15
CA THR A 149 0.87 4.74 -16.54
C THR A 149 1.60 3.41 -16.69
N ILE A 150 1.21 2.63 -17.70
CA ILE A 150 2.07 1.54 -18.18
C ILE A 150 3.18 2.18 -19.00
N ILE A 151 4.43 2.02 -18.57
CA ILE A 151 5.58 2.66 -19.24
C ILE A 151 6.22 1.73 -20.26
N LYS A 152 6.13 0.42 -20.04
CA LYS A 152 6.74 -0.61 -20.89
C LYS A 152 6.02 -1.94 -20.63
N VAL A 153 5.90 -2.74 -21.68
CA VAL A 153 5.46 -4.14 -21.62
C VAL A 153 6.48 -4.97 -22.39
N THR A 154 6.94 -6.07 -21.82
CA THR A 154 7.84 -7.02 -22.51
C THR A 154 7.23 -8.40 -22.49
N GLU A 155 7.35 -9.14 -23.59
CA GLU A 155 7.06 -10.58 -23.58
C GLU A 155 8.07 -11.29 -22.68
N ASN A 156 7.56 -12.09 -21.76
CA ASN A 156 8.37 -12.95 -20.93
C ASN A 156 8.45 -14.32 -21.61
N ILE A 157 9.57 -14.56 -22.28
CA ILE A 157 9.76 -15.72 -23.18
C ILE A 157 10.43 -16.91 -22.45
N GLY A 158 10.57 -16.85 -21.11
CA GLY A 158 11.33 -17.81 -20.30
C GLY A 158 10.56 -18.53 -19.20
N GLY A 159 9.28 -18.22 -18.98
CA GLY A 159 8.49 -18.76 -17.86
C GLY A 159 7.84 -20.13 -18.11
N SER A 160 8.58 -21.13 -18.58
CA SER A 160 8.11 -22.53 -18.52
C SER A 160 8.52 -23.14 -17.18
N GLY A 161 7.67 -23.04 -16.16
CA GLY A 161 7.83 -23.81 -14.92
C GLY A 161 7.22 -23.12 -13.71
N SER A 162 6.26 -23.81 -13.09
CA SER A 162 5.89 -23.63 -11.69
C SER A 162 7.14 -23.67 -10.81
N ASP A 163 7.23 -22.78 -9.82
CA ASP A 163 8.15 -22.93 -8.69
C ASP A 163 7.76 -24.11 -7.78
#